data_AF-A0A6I1NDI1-F1
#
_entry.id   AF-A0A6I1NDI1-F1
#
_cell.length_a   1.000
_cell.length_b   1.000
_cell.length_c   1.000
_cell.angle_alpha   90.00
_cell.angle_beta   90.00
_cell.angle_gamma   90.00
#
_symmetry.space_group_name_H-M   'P 1'
#
loop_
_entity.id
_entity.type
_entity.pdbx_description
1 polymer ?
#
loop_
_entity_poly.entity_id
_entity_poly.type
_entity_poly.pdbx_seq_one_letter_code
_entity_poly.pdbx_strand_id
1 'polypeptide(L)'
;MFGDIRAKKSSHPWAALRPYLKANSGKSSKNVISDDATGIPIFGGNGINGWATEALYETPAVIAGRVGQQCGVIHISKGPCWVTDNAIVLSIEDNDVLNIVYLAKAFHYAPIRERVKQLDLPFINQSMLLDYPLPLPPLELQNQFASIVEKVESIKIGYQQSLADLEALYSALSHQAFKGDLDLSRVPLPGIELKEEKAVVTDSVQARPDENFALNLPEIDNVLGALKSAEERKALIAQWLEAYRGQMGTTPFSVQRFMSAAQTRLAELCPDNDFELGANDYEYIKAWVFESIGSGTLTQEFDDTGNHVQLKATQV
;
A
#
# COMPACT_ATOMS: atom_id res chain seq x y z
N MET A 1 25.36 -6.17 16.97
CA MET A 1 26.56 -6.51 16.18
C MET A 1 27.45 -5.29 15.98
N PHE A 2 26.94 -4.14 15.52
CA PHE A 2 27.78 -2.95 15.22
C PHE A 2 27.51 -1.73 16.10
N GLY A 3 26.69 -1.89 17.14
CA GLY A 3 26.24 -0.80 18.01
C GLY A 3 25.06 -0.02 17.42
N ASP A 4 24.84 1.18 17.95
CA ASP A 4 23.81 2.12 17.51
C ASP A 4 24.48 3.24 16.68
N ILE A 5 24.34 3.13 15.36
CA ILE A 5 24.90 4.10 14.40
C ILE A 5 24.28 5.48 14.62
N ARG A 6 22.98 5.54 14.95
CA ARG A 6 22.26 6.79 15.16
C ARG A 6 22.75 7.52 16.41
N ALA A 7 22.96 6.77 17.50
CA ALA A 7 23.53 7.30 18.73
C ALA A 7 25.06 7.45 18.71
N LYS A 8 25.73 7.12 17.58
CA LYS A 8 27.18 7.07 17.45
C LYS A 8 27.88 6.19 18.49
N LYS A 9 27.26 5.07 18.87
CA LYS A 9 27.79 4.12 19.83
C LYS A 9 28.19 2.85 19.11
N SER A 10 29.48 2.55 19.01
CA SER A 10 29.99 1.28 18.46
C SER A 10 31.25 0.87 19.20
N SER A 11 31.46 -0.43 19.33
CA SER A 11 32.74 -1.01 19.77
C SER A 11 33.81 -0.99 18.68
N HIS A 12 33.42 -0.67 17.43
CA HIS A 12 34.32 -0.63 16.27
C HIS A 12 34.75 0.82 15.98
N PRO A 13 35.95 1.02 15.39
CA PRO A 13 36.45 2.34 15.07
C PRO A 13 35.54 3.04 14.07
N TRP A 14 35.36 4.35 14.26
CA TRP A 14 34.65 5.20 13.33
C TRP A 14 35.65 5.79 12.35
N ALA A 15 35.44 5.56 11.05
CA ALA A 15 36.32 6.04 10.00
C ALA A 15 35.52 6.75 8.91
N ALA A 16 36.13 7.77 8.32
CA ALA A 16 35.65 8.29 7.03
C ALA A 16 35.93 7.25 5.95
N LEU A 17 35.00 7.10 5.02
CA LEU A 17 35.07 6.07 3.99
C LEU A 17 35.71 6.53 2.69
N ARG A 18 36.13 7.80 2.60
CA ARG A 18 36.85 8.37 1.45
C ARG A 18 37.99 7.48 0.91
N PRO A 19 38.81 6.78 1.72
CA PRO A 19 39.86 5.90 1.20
C PRO A 19 39.36 4.63 0.50
N TYR A 20 38.10 4.24 0.75
CA TYR A 20 37.54 2.95 0.31
C TYR A 20 36.38 3.11 -0.67
N LEU A 21 35.93 4.35 -0.90
CA LEU A 21 34.74 4.67 -1.69
C LEU A 21 35.01 5.76 -2.70
N LYS A 22 34.39 5.60 -3.87
CA LYS A 22 34.24 6.65 -4.86
C LYS A 22 32.78 7.08 -4.95
N ALA A 23 32.55 8.38 -5.03
CA ALA A 23 31.21 8.94 -5.16
C ALA A 23 31.07 9.70 -6.48
N ASN A 24 30.08 9.33 -7.29
CA ASN A 24 29.81 9.94 -8.60
C ASN A 24 28.36 10.41 -8.68
N SER A 25 28.09 11.51 -9.38
CA SER A 25 26.71 11.85 -9.76
C SER A 25 26.20 10.86 -10.81
N GLY A 26 24.90 10.57 -10.82
CA GLY A 26 24.26 9.95 -11.97
C GLY A 26 24.17 10.89 -13.18
N LYS A 27 23.52 10.42 -14.25
CA LYS A 27 23.33 11.15 -15.51
C LYS A 27 21.86 11.20 -15.89
N SER A 28 21.45 12.24 -16.62
CA SER A 28 20.09 12.36 -17.17
C SER A 28 19.67 11.07 -17.88
N SER A 29 18.49 10.53 -17.55
CA SER A 29 17.96 9.30 -18.14
C SER A 29 17.19 9.53 -19.45
N LYS A 30 17.02 10.78 -19.90
CA LYS A 30 16.15 11.13 -21.04
C LYS A 30 16.44 10.35 -22.33
N ASN A 31 17.70 9.99 -22.57
CA ASN A 31 18.13 9.36 -23.81
C ASN A 31 18.19 7.83 -23.73
N VAL A 32 17.98 7.26 -22.53
CA VAL A 32 18.12 5.82 -22.29
C VAL A 32 16.85 5.22 -21.73
N ILE A 33 15.83 6.02 -21.44
CA ILE A 33 14.56 5.52 -20.96
C ILE A 33 13.91 4.62 -22.01
N SER A 34 13.39 3.49 -21.54
CA SER A 34 12.63 2.53 -22.32
C SER A 34 11.18 2.52 -21.84
N ASP A 35 10.25 2.36 -22.78
CA ASP A 35 8.83 2.13 -22.49
C ASP A 35 8.57 0.68 -22.02
N ASP A 36 9.52 -0.23 -22.25
CA ASP A 36 9.45 -1.65 -21.89
C ASP A 36 10.40 -2.00 -20.74
N ALA A 37 10.12 -3.12 -20.04
CA ALA A 37 10.99 -3.64 -18.99
C ALA A 37 12.22 -4.36 -19.57
N THR A 38 13.33 -3.62 -19.71
CA THR A 38 14.62 -4.14 -20.22
C THR A 38 15.41 -4.97 -19.20
N GLY A 39 14.98 -4.96 -17.93
CA GLY A 39 15.73 -5.56 -16.82
C GLY A 39 16.86 -4.67 -16.28
N ILE A 40 17.14 -3.51 -16.88
CA ILE A 40 18.10 -2.52 -16.38
C ILE A 40 17.32 -1.41 -15.67
N PRO A 41 17.22 -1.41 -14.34
CA PRO A 41 16.46 -0.39 -13.62
C PRO A 41 17.12 0.99 -13.69
N ILE A 42 16.30 2.03 -13.89
CA ILE A 42 16.70 3.43 -13.68
C ILE A 42 16.43 3.78 -12.23
N PHE A 43 17.46 4.18 -11.49
CA PHE A 43 17.34 4.67 -10.13
C PHE A 43 17.39 6.20 -10.06
N GLY A 44 16.50 6.78 -9.26
CA GLY A 44 16.63 8.14 -8.74
C GLY A 44 16.56 8.18 -7.22
N GLY A 45 16.32 9.37 -6.65
CA GLY A 45 16.11 9.49 -5.20
C GLY A 45 14.93 8.65 -4.69
N ASN A 46 13.90 8.48 -5.51
CA ASN A 46 12.68 7.74 -5.18
C ASN A 46 12.82 6.21 -5.33
N GLY A 47 13.98 5.69 -5.72
CA GLY A 47 14.16 4.28 -6.09
C GLY A 47 14.01 4.09 -7.60
N ILE A 48 13.50 2.92 -8.01
CA ILE A 48 13.34 2.57 -9.43
C ILE A 48 12.21 3.42 -10.03
N ASN A 49 12.49 4.14 -11.11
CA ASN A 49 11.53 5.03 -11.79
C ASN A 49 11.36 4.73 -13.30
N GLY A 50 11.86 3.59 -13.75
CA GLY A 50 11.74 3.15 -15.13
C GLY A 50 12.83 2.13 -15.48
N TRP A 51 12.95 1.86 -16.76
CA TRP A 51 13.89 0.88 -17.31
C TRP A 51 14.75 1.55 -18.39
N ALA A 52 16.03 1.17 -18.43
CA ALA A 52 17.00 1.76 -19.33
C ALA A 52 17.35 0.82 -20.48
N THR A 53 17.61 1.36 -21.67
CA THR A 53 18.14 0.60 -22.81
C THR A 53 19.62 0.22 -22.62
N GLU A 54 20.35 0.95 -21.79
CA GLU A 54 21.75 0.70 -21.45
C GLU A 54 22.03 0.98 -19.96
N ALA A 55 23.04 0.33 -19.40
CA ALA A 55 23.46 0.55 -18.02
C ALA A 55 24.50 1.68 -17.94
N LEU A 56 24.41 2.48 -16.87
CA LEU A 56 25.48 3.42 -16.50
C LEU A 56 26.53 2.75 -15.62
N TYR A 57 26.12 1.75 -14.84
CA TYR A 57 26.96 0.95 -13.96
C TYR A 57 26.62 -0.52 -14.17
N GLU A 58 27.63 -1.35 -14.42
CA GLU A 58 27.45 -2.80 -14.68
C GLU A 58 27.47 -3.65 -13.40
N THR A 59 28.06 -3.12 -12.33
CA THR A 59 28.25 -3.82 -11.05
C THR A 59 27.28 -3.33 -9.99
N PRO A 60 27.03 -4.12 -8.93
CA PRO A 60 26.26 -3.66 -7.78
C PRO A 60 26.74 -2.32 -7.24
N ALA A 61 25.82 -1.46 -6.86
CA ALA A 61 26.13 -0.11 -6.39
C ALA A 61 25.16 0.37 -5.31
N VAL A 62 25.66 1.19 -4.38
CA VAL A 62 24.83 1.89 -3.39
C VAL A 62 24.46 3.25 -3.95
N ILE A 63 23.19 3.60 -3.89
CA ILE A 63 22.64 4.79 -4.53
C ILE A 63 21.97 5.64 -3.46
N ALA A 64 22.40 6.90 -3.35
CA ALA A 64 21.88 7.86 -2.38
C ALA A 64 21.10 8.96 -3.10
N GLY A 65 19.86 9.22 -2.66
CA GLY A 65 19.07 10.35 -3.16
C GLY A 65 19.78 11.68 -2.86
N ARG A 66 19.96 12.51 -3.89
CA ARG A 66 20.76 13.73 -3.81
C ARG A 66 19.94 14.95 -3.42
N VAL A 67 18.73 15.08 -3.96
CA VAL A 67 17.92 16.31 -3.89
C VAL A 67 16.47 16.01 -3.50
N GLY A 68 15.81 17.00 -2.90
CA GLY A 68 14.37 16.97 -2.63
C GLY A 68 13.97 16.04 -1.48
N GLN A 69 12.70 15.63 -1.46
CA GLN A 69 12.11 14.88 -0.32
C GLN A 69 12.78 13.51 -0.06
N GLN A 70 13.38 12.91 -1.08
CA GLN A 70 14.11 11.64 -0.97
C GLN A 70 15.62 11.82 -0.81
N CYS A 71 16.08 13.03 -0.47
CA CYS A 71 17.47 13.26 -0.12
C CYS A 71 17.90 12.35 1.05
N GLY A 72 19.03 11.67 0.89
CA GLY A 72 19.59 10.74 1.87
C GLY A 72 18.89 9.37 1.96
N VAL A 73 17.93 9.07 1.09
CA VAL A 73 17.41 7.69 0.95
C VAL A 73 18.45 6.83 0.25
N ILE A 74 18.68 5.63 0.77
CA ILE A 74 19.67 4.69 0.26
C ILE A 74 18.96 3.53 -0.44
N HIS A 75 19.42 3.23 -1.65
CA HIS A 75 19.00 2.09 -2.48
C HIS A 75 20.23 1.24 -2.82
N ILE A 76 19.99 -0.02 -3.19
CA ILE A 76 21.03 -0.94 -3.68
C ILE A 76 20.59 -1.45 -5.04
N SER A 77 21.46 -1.32 -6.04
CA SER A 77 21.37 -2.14 -7.24
C SER A 77 22.15 -3.42 -7.05
N LYS A 78 21.54 -4.57 -7.37
CA LYS A 78 22.20 -5.90 -7.34
C LYS A 78 22.94 -6.26 -8.63
N GLY A 79 22.84 -5.43 -9.66
CA GLY A 79 23.43 -5.67 -10.97
C GLY A 79 23.44 -4.40 -11.82
N PRO A 80 23.46 -4.54 -13.16
CA PRO A 80 23.48 -3.41 -14.08
C PRO A 80 22.34 -2.43 -13.80
N CYS A 81 22.63 -1.13 -13.78
CA CYS A 81 21.63 -0.10 -13.57
C CYS A 81 21.99 1.22 -14.23
N TRP A 82 20.98 2.04 -14.46
CA TRP A 82 21.16 3.46 -14.74
C TRP A 82 20.87 4.26 -13.46
N VAL A 83 21.63 5.33 -13.22
CA VAL A 83 21.37 6.23 -12.09
C VAL A 83 21.22 7.65 -12.60
N THR A 84 20.11 8.29 -12.22
CA THR A 84 19.78 9.68 -12.59
C THR A 84 20.68 10.70 -11.89
N ASP A 85 20.79 11.89 -12.49
CA ASP A 85 21.49 13.05 -11.94
C ASP A 85 20.96 13.53 -10.56
N ASN A 86 19.75 13.12 -10.20
CA ASN A 86 19.14 13.34 -8.88
C ASN A 86 19.62 12.36 -7.79
N ALA A 87 20.60 11.51 -8.08
CA ALA A 87 21.20 10.58 -7.14
C ALA A 87 22.73 10.56 -7.24
N ILE A 88 23.36 10.12 -6.15
CA ILE A 88 24.80 9.88 -6.04
C ILE A 88 25.02 8.38 -5.94
N VAL A 89 25.98 7.87 -6.70
CA VAL A 89 26.43 6.48 -6.65
C VAL A 89 27.68 6.38 -5.81
N LEU A 90 27.67 5.46 -4.85
CA LEU A 90 28.81 5.07 -4.04
C LEU A 90 29.32 3.71 -4.56
N SER A 91 30.51 3.73 -5.15
CA SER A 91 31.22 2.56 -5.63
C SER A 91 32.31 2.19 -4.63
N ILE A 92 32.38 0.91 -4.26
CA ILE A 92 33.42 0.38 -3.37
C ILE A 92 34.69 0.17 -4.20
N GLU A 93 35.79 0.79 -3.78
CA GLU A 93 37.10 0.60 -4.41
C GLU A 93 37.87 -0.58 -3.82
N ASP A 94 37.58 -0.93 -2.56
CA ASP A 94 38.22 -2.04 -1.83
C ASP A 94 37.16 -2.97 -1.21
N ASN A 95 36.91 -4.10 -1.88
CA ASN A 95 35.95 -5.12 -1.44
C ASN A 95 36.52 -6.00 -0.31
N ASP A 96 37.81 -5.93 -0.03
CA ASP A 96 38.44 -6.63 1.10
C ASP A 96 38.24 -5.86 2.43
N VAL A 97 37.74 -4.62 2.35
CA VAL A 97 37.46 -3.77 3.51
C VAL A 97 35.96 -3.51 3.71
N LEU A 98 35.19 -3.40 2.62
CA LEU A 98 33.77 -3.04 2.69
C LEU A 98 32.86 -4.02 1.95
N ASN A 99 31.80 -4.44 2.65
CA ASN A 99 30.68 -5.15 2.04
C ASN A 99 29.57 -4.15 1.65
N ILE A 100 29.02 -4.30 0.44
CA ILE A 100 27.99 -3.42 -0.11
C ILE A 100 26.69 -3.39 0.68
N VAL A 101 26.24 -4.53 1.20
CA VAL A 101 25.01 -4.64 1.99
C VAL A 101 25.19 -3.96 3.35
N TYR A 102 26.35 -4.18 3.98
CA TYR A 102 26.71 -3.47 5.20
C TYR A 102 26.72 -1.96 4.97
N LEU A 103 27.43 -1.49 3.93
CA LEU A 103 27.54 -0.07 3.60
C LEU A 103 26.18 0.59 3.44
N ALA A 104 25.29 -0.04 2.65
CA ALA A 104 23.96 0.48 2.41
C ALA A 104 23.12 0.56 3.69
N LYS A 105 23.13 -0.49 4.52
CA LYS A 105 22.39 -0.49 5.79
C LYS A 105 23.00 0.48 6.80
N ALA A 106 24.33 0.63 6.83
CA ALA A 106 25.01 1.59 7.70
C ALA A 106 24.59 3.03 7.37
N PHE A 107 24.56 3.41 6.09
CA PHE A 107 24.03 4.71 5.67
C PHE A 107 22.52 4.83 5.89
N HIS A 108 21.74 3.76 5.70
CA HIS A 108 20.30 3.77 5.97
C HIS A 108 19.97 4.12 7.42
N TYR A 109 20.75 3.61 8.37
CA TYR A 109 20.59 3.91 9.81
C TYR A 109 21.39 5.13 10.27
N ALA A 110 22.20 5.74 9.40
CA ALA A 110 22.90 6.97 9.72
C ALA A 110 21.92 8.17 9.74
N PRO A 111 22.02 9.08 10.73
CA PRO A 111 21.14 10.25 10.84
C PRO A 111 21.45 11.34 9.80
N ILE A 112 22.04 11.00 8.64
CA ILE A 112 22.36 11.95 7.58
C ILE A 112 21.08 12.55 6.99
N ARG A 113 20.04 11.74 6.79
CA ARG A 113 18.74 12.16 6.26
C ARG A 113 18.01 13.10 7.23
N GLU A 114 18.10 12.87 8.53
CA GLU A 114 17.49 13.74 9.55
C GLU A 114 18.07 15.15 9.52
N ARG A 115 19.40 15.26 9.36
CA ARG A 115 20.09 16.55 9.24
C ARG A 115 19.70 17.30 7.97
N VAL A 116 19.62 16.58 6.86
CA VAL A 116 19.37 17.20 5.55
C VAL A 116 17.90 17.61 5.38
N LYS A 117 16.96 16.90 6.02
CA LYS A 117 15.54 17.29 6.04
C LYS A 117 15.26 18.58 6.82
N GLN A 118 16.17 19.03 7.67
CA GLN A 118 16.05 20.31 8.39
C GLN A 118 16.45 21.51 7.53
N LEU A 119 17.02 21.28 6.35
CA LEU A 119 17.37 22.34 5.40
C LEU A 119 16.14 22.71 4.56
N ASP A 120 15.98 24.00 4.27
CA ASP A 120 14.92 24.51 3.40
C ASP A 120 14.94 23.87 2.00
N LEU A 121 16.14 23.53 1.53
CA LEU A 121 16.39 22.80 0.29
C LEU A 121 17.24 21.56 0.59
N PRO A 122 16.62 20.40 0.84
CA PRO A 122 17.33 19.16 1.13
C PRO A 122 18.28 18.76 -0.01
N PHE A 123 19.58 18.69 0.33
CA PHE A 123 20.64 18.40 -0.61
C PHE A 123 21.81 17.65 0.07
N ILE A 124 22.36 16.65 -0.62
CA ILE A 124 23.60 15.96 -0.26
C ILE A 124 24.58 16.06 -1.44
N ASN A 125 25.85 16.33 -1.15
CA ASN A 125 26.94 16.19 -2.12
C ASN A 125 27.80 14.94 -1.85
N GLN A 126 28.73 14.66 -2.75
CA GLN A 126 29.63 13.51 -2.67
C GLN A 126 30.48 13.54 -1.39
N SER A 127 31.07 14.69 -1.07
CA SER A 127 31.95 14.85 0.11
C SER A 127 31.20 14.56 1.41
N MET A 128 29.94 14.97 1.53
CA MET A 128 29.10 14.68 2.70
C MET A 128 28.93 13.17 2.95
N LEU A 129 28.96 12.34 1.91
CA LEU A 129 28.89 10.88 2.03
C LEU A 129 30.28 10.27 2.27
N LEU A 130 31.30 10.70 1.51
CA LEU A 130 32.66 10.19 1.63
C LEU A 130 33.31 10.50 2.99
N ASP A 131 33.04 11.69 3.53
CA ASP A 131 33.59 12.16 4.79
C ASP A 131 32.70 11.82 5.99
N TYR A 132 31.56 11.15 5.76
CA TYR A 132 30.69 10.73 6.85
C TYR A 132 31.35 9.60 7.65
N PRO A 133 31.55 9.76 8.97
CA PRO A 133 32.12 8.70 9.78
C PRO A 133 31.09 7.59 9.98
N LEU A 134 31.45 6.36 9.59
CA LEU A 134 30.69 5.14 9.88
C LEU A 134 31.56 4.18 10.70
N PRO A 135 30.96 3.29 11.51
CA PRO A 135 31.73 2.24 12.16
C PRO A 135 32.30 1.31 11.09
N LEU A 136 33.56 0.89 11.26
CA LEU A 136 34.26 -0.01 10.34
C LEU A 136 34.60 -1.33 11.06
N PRO A 137 33.63 -2.25 11.20
CA PRO A 137 33.89 -3.58 11.72
C PRO A 137 34.70 -4.42 10.70
N PRO A 138 35.37 -5.51 11.14
CA PRO A 138 36.04 -6.46 10.24
C PRO A 138 35.11 -6.99 9.13
N LEU A 139 35.67 -7.24 7.94
CA LEU A 139 34.92 -7.68 6.77
C LEU A 139 34.12 -8.96 7.05
N GLU A 140 34.68 -9.89 7.83
CA GLU A 140 34.00 -11.14 8.19
C GLU A 140 32.67 -10.88 8.90
N LEU A 141 32.63 -9.90 9.82
CA LEU A 141 31.40 -9.52 10.51
C LEU A 141 30.44 -8.80 9.57
N GLN A 142 30.95 -7.96 8.66
CA GLN A 142 30.11 -7.32 7.64
C GLN A 142 29.44 -8.37 6.74
N ASN A 143 30.16 -9.41 6.33
CA ASN A 143 29.65 -10.51 5.51
C ASN A 143 28.62 -11.35 6.28
N GLN A 144 28.86 -11.66 7.55
CA GLN A 144 27.88 -12.36 8.40
C GLN A 144 26.58 -11.56 8.51
N PHE A 145 26.68 -10.25 8.71
CA PHE A 145 25.52 -9.37 8.72
C PHE A 145 24.81 -9.35 7.37
N ALA A 146 25.55 -9.22 6.26
CA ALA A 146 24.98 -9.23 4.92
C ALA A 146 24.17 -10.51 4.67
N SER A 147 24.71 -11.68 5.04
CA SER A 147 23.99 -12.95 4.93
C SER A 147 22.70 -13.01 5.77
N ILE A 148 22.70 -12.41 6.97
CA ILE A 148 21.48 -12.32 7.80
C ILE A 148 20.45 -11.39 7.13
N VAL A 149 20.88 -10.22 6.67
CA VAL A 149 20.02 -9.24 5.99
C VAL A 149 19.40 -9.85 4.75
N GLU A 150 20.18 -10.51 3.90
CA GLU A 150 19.69 -11.15 2.68
C GLU A 150 18.65 -12.24 2.97
N LYS A 151 18.88 -13.06 3.99
CA LYS A 151 17.89 -14.06 4.44
C LYS A 151 16.59 -13.40 4.89
N VAL A 152 16.67 -12.37 5.73
CA VAL A 152 15.49 -11.66 6.23
C VAL A 152 14.73 -10.97 5.09
N GLU A 153 15.43 -10.32 4.17
CA GLU A 153 14.80 -9.68 3.01
C GLU A 153 14.15 -10.74 2.08
N SER A 154 14.76 -11.91 1.90
CA SER A 154 14.15 -13.00 1.11
C SER A 154 12.84 -13.51 1.73
N ILE A 155 12.82 -13.69 3.05
CA ILE A 155 11.63 -14.11 3.80
C ILE A 155 10.54 -13.04 3.68
N LYS A 156 10.91 -11.77 3.83
CA LYS A 156 9.99 -10.64 3.69
C LYS A 156 9.35 -10.60 2.31
N ILE A 157 10.13 -10.77 1.24
CA ILE A 157 9.61 -10.83 -0.13
C ILE A 157 8.62 -11.99 -0.28
N GLY A 158 8.95 -13.17 0.24
CA GLY A 158 8.04 -14.32 0.22
C GLY A 158 6.70 -14.06 0.94
N TYR A 159 6.73 -13.41 2.10
CA TYR A 159 5.49 -13.02 2.80
C TYR A 159 4.68 -11.98 2.04
N GLN A 160 5.33 -11.00 1.39
CA GLN A 160 4.63 -10.00 0.57
C GLN A 160 3.95 -10.63 -0.64
N GLN A 161 4.59 -11.61 -1.28
CA GLN A 161 3.97 -12.39 -2.36
C GLN A 161 2.78 -13.20 -1.86
N SER A 162 2.95 -13.93 -0.76
CA SER A 162 1.84 -14.69 -0.16
C SER A 162 0.66 -13.81 0.21
N LEU A 163 0.90 -12.58 0.68
CA LEU A 163 -0.16 -11.62 0.99
C LEU A 163 -0.90 -11.19 -0.29
N ALA A 164 -0.16 -10.85 -1.36
CA ALA A 164 -0.75 -10.48 -2.64
C ALA A 164 -1.58 -11.63 -3.24
N ASP A 165 -1.09 -12.87 -3.14
CA ASP A 165 -1.81 -14.06 -3.61
C ASP A 165 -3.10 -14.29 -2.81
N LEU A 166 -3.06 -14.09 -1.48
CA LEU A 166 -4.25 -14.20 -0.62
C LEU A 166 -5.29 -13.11 -0.95
N GLU A 167 -4.86 -11.88 -1.20
CA GLU A 167 -5.74 -10.78 -1.59
C GLU A 167 -6.39 -11.04 -2.96
N ALA A 168 -5.61 -11.57 -3.92
CA ALA A 168 -6.11 -11.96 -5.23
C ALA A 168 -7.12 -13.12 -5.14
N LEU A 169 -6.81 -14.14 -4.34
CA LEU A 169 -7.70 -15.28 -4.11
C LEU A 169 -9.00 -14.84 -3.43
N TYR A 170 -8.90 -14.02 -2.38
CA TYR A 170 -10.07 -13.45 -1.70
C TYR A 170 -10.95 -12.67 -2.68
N SER A 171 -10.34 -11.80 -3.51
CA SER A 171 -11.06 -11.02 -4.51
C SER A 171 -11.78 -11.91 -5.54
N ALA A 172 -11.12 -12.98 -6.01
CA ALA A 172 -11.71 -13.92 -6.95
C ALA A 172 -12.89 -14.71 -6.34
N LEU A 173 -12.71 -15.25 -5.12
CA LEU A 173 -13.75 -16.00 -4.42
C LEU A 173 -14.95 -15.11 -4.06
N SER A 174 -14.68 -13.89 -3.58
CA SER A 174 -15.69 -12.88 -3.29
C SER A 174 -16.53 -12.58 -4.53
N HIS A 175 -15.88 -12.32 -5.67
CA HIS A 175 -16.56 -12.08 -6.95
C HIS A 175 -17.44 -13.26 -7.40
N GLN A 176 -16.93 -14.49 -7.28
CA GLN A 176 -17.70 -15.70 -7.58
C GLN A 176 -18.88 -15.88 -6.63
N ALA A 177 -18.71 -15.59 -5.34
CA ALA A 177 -19.78 -15.66 -4.35
C ALA A 177 -20.92 -14.70 -4.70
N PHE A 178 -20.59 -13.44 -5.02
CA PHE A 178 -21.57 -12.41 -5.35
C PHE A 178 -22.31 -12.67 -6.67
N LYS A 179 -21.66 -13.34 -7.64
CA LYS A 179 -22.31 -13.79 -8.88
C LYS A 179 -23.16 -15.06 -8.71
N GLY A 180 -23.02 -15.77 -7.60
CA GLY A 180 -23.64 -17.07 -7.39
C GLY A 180 -22.94 -18.23 -8.12
N ASP A 181 -21.74 -18.00 -8.66
CA ASP A 181 -20.94 -18.98 -9.40
C ASP A 181 -20.01 -19.80 -8.48
N LEU A 182 -20.04 -19.53 -7.16
CA LEU A 182 -19.15 -20.18 -6.20
C LEU A 182 -19.62 -21.62 -5.88
N ASP A 183 -18.89 -22.61 -6.39
CA ASP A 183 -19.11 -24.03 -6.07
C ASP A 183 -18.43 -24.43 -4.76
N LEU A 184 -19.23 -24.75 -3.74
CA LEU A 184 -18.78 -25.19 -2.42
C LEU A 184 -18.81 -26.71 -2.23
N SER A 185 -19.16 -27.49 -3.25
CA SER A 185 -19.34 -28.95 -3.15
C SER A 185 -18.10 -29.72 -2.69
N ARG A 186 -16.91 -29.13 -2.88
CA ARG A 186 -15.61 -29.72 -2.53
C ARG A 186 -15.01 -29.19 -1.24
N VAL A 187 -15.64 -28.19 -0.61
CA VAL A 187 -15.16 -27.61 0.64
C VAL A 187 -15.86 -28.32 1.79
N PRO A 188 -15.14 -29.06 2.66
CA PRO A 188 -15.73 -29.62 3.87
C PRO A 188 -16.11 -28.47 4.80
N LEU A 189 -17.39 -28.11 4.80
CA LEU A 189 -17.94 -27.09 5.69
C LEU A 189 -18.16 -27.73 7.08
N PRO A 190 -17.48 -27.27 8.14
CA PRO A 190 -17.68 -27.82 9.46
C PRO A 190 -19.12 -27.52 9.93
N GLY A 191 -19.94 -28.58 10.07
CA GLY A 191 -21.24 -28.53 10.73
C GLY A 191 -22.49 -28.47 9.84
N ILE A 192 -22.38 -28.58 8.51
CA ILE A 192 -23.55 -28.65 7.63
C ILE A 192 -23.74 -30.10 7.16
N GLU A 193 -24.64 -30.84 7.82
CA GLU A 193 -25.18 -32.06 7.24
C GLU A 193 -26.02 -31.68 6.01
N LEU A 194 -25.45 -31.87 4.82
CA LEU A 194 -26.19 -31.78 3.57
C LEU A 194 -27.21 -32.92 3.53
N LYS A 195 -28.44 -32.66 3.97
CA LYS A 195 -29.56 -33.55 3.70
C LYS A 195 -29.85 -33.48 2.21
N GLU A 196 -29.73 -34.61 1.53
CA GLU A 196 -30.17 -34.78 0.15
C GLU A 196 -31.65 -34.39 0.02
N GLU A 197 -31.93 -33.19 -0.47
CA GLU A 197 -33.27 -32.84 -0.92
C GLU A 197 -33.53 -33.54 -2.26
N LYS A 198 -34.37 -34.57 -2.22
CA LYS A 198 -34.99 -35.15 -3.41
C LYS A 198 -35.66 -34.02 -4.20
N ALA A 199 -35.41 -34.00 -5.50
CA ALA A 199 -36.07 -33.11 -6.45
C ALA A 199 -37.59 -33.08 -6.24
N VAL A 200 -38.06 -32.01 -5.61
CA VAL A 200 -39.46 -31.63 -5.62
C VAL A 200 -39.58 -30.47 -6.59
N VAL A 201 -40.51 -30.66 -7.51
CA VAL A 201 -40.94 -29.73 -8.55
C VAL A 201 -40.99 -28.31 -8.00
N THR A 202 -40.41 -27.39 -8.78
CA THR A 202 -40.46 -25.95 -8.63
C THR A 202 -41.88 -25.46 -8.37
N ASP A 203 -42.23 -25.32 -7.09
CA ASP A 203 -43.04 -24.20 -6.67
C ASP A 203 -42.08 -23.14 -6.16
N SER A 204 -42.10 -22.00 -6.84
CA SER A 204 -41.44 -20.76 -6.49
C SER A 204 -41.46 -20.53 -4.98
N VAL A 205 -40.31 -20.68 -4.31
CA VAL A 205 -40.12 -20.10 -2.99
C VAL A 205 -40.08 -18.61 -3.20
N GLN A 206 -41.21 -17.98 -2.89
CA GLN A 206 -41.37 -16.54 -2.81
C GLN A 206 -40.22 -15.98 -1.98
N ALA A 207 -39.46 -15.08 -2.60
CA ALA A 207 -38.65 -14.12 -1.87
C ALA A 207 -39.54 -13.53 -0.76
N ARG A 208 -39.10 -13.63 0.49
CA ARG A 208 -39.68 -12.76 1.51
C ARG A 208 -39.46 -11.34 0.99
N PRO A 209 -40.52 -10.55 0.80
CA PRO A 209 -40.35 -9.16 0.44
C PRO A 209 -39.59 -8.54 1.60
N ASP A 210 -38.34 -8.13 1.37
CA ASP A 210 -37.79 -7.03 2.13
C ASP A 210 -38.82 -5.92 1.96
N GLU A 211 -39.50 -5.58 3.06
CA GLU A 211 -40.49 -4.53 3.09
C GLU A 211 -39.92 -3.31 2.36
N ASN A 212 -40.75 -2.70 1.50
CA ASN A 212 -40.49 -1.42 0.83
C ASN A 212 -40.10 -0.36 1.86
N PHE A 213 -38.82 -0.33 2.23
CA PHE A 213 -38.26 0.71 3.08
C PHE A 213 -37.85 1.85 2.15
N ALA A 214 -38.77 2.78 1.90
CA ALA A 214 -38.52 3.96 1.10
C ALA A 214 -37.56 4.90 1.84
N LEU A 215 -36.27 4.75 1.60
CA LEU A 215 -35.24 5.65 2.11
C LEU A 215 -35.28 6.96 1.35
N ASN A 216 -35.58 8.04 2.06
CA ASN A 216 -35.55 9.39 1.50
C ASN A 216 -34.14 9.95 1.66
N LEU A 217 -33.31 9.81 0.62
CA LEU A 217 -32.02 10.50 0.57
C LEU A 217 -32.24 11.98 0.19
N PRO A 218 -31.63 12.94 0.92
CA PRO A 218 -31.89 14.38 0.72
C PRO A 218 -31.50 14.84 -0.69
N GLU A 219 -32.27 15.79 -1.23
CA GLU A 219 -31.91 16.53 -2.45
C GLU A 219 -30.73 17.46 -2.15
N ILE A 220 -29.71 17.41 -3.00
CA ILE A 220 -28.50 18.22 -2.85
C ILE A 220 -28.36 19.05 -4.13
N ASP A 221 -28.22 20.37 -3.99
CA ASP A 221 -28.34 21.38 -5.06
C ASP A 221 -27.30 21.28 -6.20
N ASN A 222 -26.47 20.22 -6.27
CA ASN A 222 -25.51 20.02 -7.35
C ASN A 222 -25.05 18.56 -7.54
N VAL A 223 -25.98 17.59 -7.64
CA VAL A 223 -25.66 16.17 -7.84
C VAL A 223 -24.83 15.93 -9.12
N LEU A 224 -25.13 16.65 -10.21
CA LEU A 224 -24.41 16.56 -11.48
C LEU A 224 -22.98 17.12 -11.44
N GLY A 225 -22.71 18.13 -10.60
CA GLY A 225 -21.35 18.59 -10.31
C GLY A 225 -20.60 17.55 -9.49
N ALA A 226 -21.25 17.06 -8.43
CA ALA A 226 -20.66 16.10 -7.50
C ALA A 226 -20.19 14.82 -8.17
N LEU A 227 -20.93 14.31 -9.17
CA LEU A 227 -20.57 13.11 -9.92
C LEU A 227 -19.29 13.26 -10.77
N LYS A 228 -18.86 14.49 -11.09
CA LYS A 228 -17.67 14.74 -11.94
C LYS A 228 -16.36 14.76 -11.15
N SER A 229 -16.39 15.03 -9.85
CA SER A 229 -15.20 15.10 -8.99
C SER A 229 -15.21 14.00 -7.93
N ALA A 230 -14.10 13.28 -7.75
CA ALA A 230 -13.98 12.26 -6.72
C ALA A 230 -14.16 12.81 -5.29
N GLU A 231 -13.72 14.04 -5.05
CA GLU A 231 -13.85 14.71 -3.75
C GLU A 231 -15.29 15.10 -3.45
N GLU A 232 -16.02 15.58 -4.47
CA GLU A 232 -17.43 15.96 -4.32
C GLU A 232 -18.34 14.73 -4.23
N ARG A 233 -18.03 13.63 -4.94
CA ARG A 233 -18.70 12.32 -4.75
C ARG A 233 -18.54 11.81 -3.33
N LYS A 234 -17.34 11.90 -2.76
CA LYS A 234 -17.10 11.51 -1.37
C LYS A 234 -17.97 12.32 -0.40
N ALA A 235 -18.08 13.63 -0.61
CA ALA A 235 -18.93 14.49 0.21
C ALA A 235 -20.43 14.14 0.07
N LEU A 236 -20.88 13.84 -1.15
CA LEU A 236 -22.24 13.39 -1.44
C LEU A 236 -22.58 12.08 -0.70
N ILE A 237 -21.71 11.08 -0.83
CA ILE A 237 -21.87 9.76 -0.19
C ILE A 237 -21.92 9.90 1.33
N ALA A 238 -21.07 10.75 1.92
CA ALA A 238 -21.08 10.98 3.37
C ALA A 238 -22.40 11.58 3.87
N GLN A 239 -22.99 12.53 3.12
CA GLN A 239 -24.29 13.12 3.48
C GLN A 239 -25.42 12.10 3.36
N TRP A 240 -25.40 11.26 2.34
CA TRP A 240 -26.37 10.18 2.19
C TRP A 240 -26.23 9.10 3.25
N LEU A 241 -25.00 8.74 3.65
CA LEU A 241 -24.76 7.80 4.74
C LEU A 241 -25.27 8.33 6.08
N GLU A 242 -25.11 9.62 6.34
CA GLU A 242 -25.63 10.25 7.55
C GLU A 242 -27.17 10.30 7.56
N ALA A 243 -27.79 10.62 6.42
CA ALA A 243 -29.24 10.56 6.27
C ALA A 243 -29.78 9.12 6.41
N TYR A 244 -29.06 8.14 5.86
CA TYR A 244 -29.37 6.71 5.99
C TYR A 244 -29.28 6.28 7.45
N ARG A 245 -28.20 6.62 8.16
CA ARG A 245 -28.03 6.37 9.60
C ARG A 245 -29.18 6.94 10.41
N GLY A 246 -29.61 8.16 10.11
CA GLY A 246 -30.75 8.81 10.79
C GLY A 246 -32.10 8.12 10.55
N GLN A 247 -32.26 7.41 9.44
CA GLN A 247 -33.52 6.74 9.06
C GLN A 247 -33.58 5.26 9.47
N MET A 248 -32.46 4.66 9.89
CA MET A 248 -32.39 3.25 10.22
C MET A 248 -33.18 2.86 11.49
N GLY A 249 -33.41 3.76 12.44
CA GLY A 249 -34.11 3.44 13.68
C GLY A 249 -33.46 2.27 14.44
N THR A 250 -34.15 1.13 14.54
CA THR A 250 -33.65 -0.11 15.15
C THR A 250 -33.12 -1.14 14.16
N THR A 251 -33.18 -0.84 12.86
CA THR A 251 -32.71 -1.76 11.81
C THR A 251 -31.18 -1.80 11.77
N PRO A 252 -30.58 -2.97 11.48
CA PRO A 252 -29.13 -3.08 11.29
C PRO A 252 -28.66 -2.31 10.05
N PHE A 253 -27.47 -1.71 10.15
CA PHE A 253 -26.81 -1.04 9.05
C PHE A 253 -26.50 -2.07 7.96
N SER A 254 -26.99 -1.83 6.75
CA SER A 254 -26.72 -2.67 5.59
C SER A 254 -26.16 -1.83 4.47
N VAL A 255 -24.90 -2.09 4.11
CA VAL A 255 -24.26 -1.47 2.93
C VAL A 255 -25.07 -1.78 1.68
N GLN A 256 -25.61 -2.99 1.54
CA GLN A 256 -26.41 -3.37 0.37
C GLN A 256 -27.68 -2.54 0.27
N ARG A 257 -28.40 -2.34 1.38
CA ARG A 257 -29.60 -1.49 1.40
C ARG A 257 -29.27 -0.03 1.07
N PHE A 258 -28.17 0.48 1.63
CA PHE A 258 -27.69 1.82 1.30
C PHE A 258 -27.35 1.94 -0.19
N MET A 259 -26.60 1.00 -0.75
CA MET A 259 -26.18 1.02 -2.17
C MET A 259 -27.38 0.94 -3.10
N SER A 260 -28.37 0.08 -2.81
CA SER A 260 -29.61 0.02 -3.59
C SER A 260 -30.37 1.35 -3.54
N ALA A 261 -30.53 1.95 -2.36
CA ALA A 261 -31.20 3.24 -2.22
C ALA A 261 -30.45 4.37 -2.95
N ALA A 262 -29.13 4.40 -2.85
CA ALA A 262 -28.28 5.38 -3.53
C ALA A 262 -28.36 5.21 -5.06
N GLN A 263 -28.34 3.98 -5.57
CA GLN A 263 -28.45 3.70 -7.01
C GLN A 263 -29.84 4.09 -7.56
N THR A 264 -30.92 3.77 -6.83
CA THR A 264 -32.27 4.21 -7.19
C THR A 264 -32.36 5.73 -7.23
N ARG A 265 -31.79 6.43 -6.24
CA ARG A 265 -31.80 7.89 -6.19
C ARG A 265 -30.98 8.52 -7.32
N LEU A 266 -29.84 7.92 -7.69
CA LEU A 266 -29.04 8.36 -8.83
C LEU A 266 -29.80 8.21 -10.15
N ALA A 267 -30.52 7.11 -10.33
CA ALA A 267 -31.36 6.89 -11.52
C ALA A 267 -32.50 7.90 -11.63
N GLU A 268 -33.09 8.33 -10.50
CA GLU A 268 -34.13 9.38 -10.46
C GLU A 268 -33.57 10.77 -10.82
N LEU A 269 -32.39 11.11 -10.29
CA LEU A 269 -31.78 12.44 -10.46
C LEU A 269 -31.05 12.61 -11.80
N CYS A 270 -30.62 11.51 -12.41
CA CYS A 270 -29.85 11.49 -13.66
C CYS A 270 -30.32 10.36 -14.58
N PRO A 271 -31.55 10.42 -15.12
CA PRO A 271 -32.11 9.36 -15.98
C PRO A 271 -31.33 9.14 -17.28
N ASP A 272 -30.55 10.13 -17.72
CA ASP A 272 -29.71 10.06 -18.94
C ASP A 272 -28.27 9.58 -18.69
N ASN A 273 -27.90 9.22 -17.46
CA ASN A 273 -26.54 8.84 -17.09
C ASN A 273 -26.51 7.48 -16.39
N ASP A 274 -25.91 6.47 -17.03
CA ASP A 274 -25.67 5.13 -16.48
C ASP A 274 -24.52 5.13 -15.46
N PHE A 275 -24.61 6.00 -14.45
CA PHE A 275 -23.61 6.08 -13.39
C PHE A 275 -23.85 4.99 -12.36
N GLU A 276 -22.88 4.09 -12.21
CA GLU A 276 -22.85 3.08 -11.16
C GLU A 276 -21.76 3.42 -10.13
N LEU A 277 -22.08 3.27 -8.84
CA LEU A 277 -21.09 3.40 -7.77
C LEU A 277 -20.01 2.32 -7.91
N GLY A 278 -18.76 2.76 -8.05
CA GLY A 278 -17.62 1.88 -8.32
C GLY A 278 -16.84 1.47 -7.07
N ALA A 279 -15.75 0.72 -7.26
CA ALA A 279 -14.90 0.25 -6.16
C ALA A 279 -14.31 1.38 -5.28
N ASN A 280 -14.04 2.55 -5.87
CA ASN A 280 -13.55 3.71 -5.11
C ASN A 280 -14.62 4.28 -4.16
N ASP A 281 -15.89 4.23 -4.56
CA ASP A 281 -17.00 4.72 -3.75
C ASP A 281 -17.27 3.77 -2.56
N TYR A 282 -17.04 2.47 -2.76
CA TYR A 282 -17.08 1.47 -1.70
C TYR A 282 -16.01 1.71 -0.62
N GLU A 283 -14.78 2.04 -1.00
CA GLU A 283 -13.73 2.36 -0.02
C GLU A 283 -14.08 3.62 0.80
N TYR A 284 -14.81 4.58 0.23
CA TYR A 284 -15.32 5.73 0.99
C TYR A 284 -16.40 5.33 2.00
N ILE A 285 -17.35 4.48 1.61
CA ILE A 285 -18.39 3.97 2.50
C ILE A 285 -17.75 3.18 3.65
N LYS A 286 -16.80 2.31 3.33
CA LYS A 286 -16.04 1.52 4.30
C LYS A 286 -15.28 2.42 5.29
N ALA A 287 -14.54 3.41 4.80
CA ALA A 287 -13.82 4.36 5.65
C ALA A 287 -14.77 5.08 6.60
N TRP A 288 -15.92 5.55 6.10
CA TRP A 288 -16.94 6.23 6.89
C TRP A 288 -17.54 5.31 7.98
N VAL A 289 -17.79 4.03 7.68
CA VAL A 289 -18.27 3.06 8.67
C VAL A 289 -17.25 2.86 9.78
N PHE A 290 -15.96 2.71 9.47
CA PHE A 290 -14.92 2.57 10.49
C PHE A 290 -14.76 3.83 11.34
N GLU A 291 -14.83 5.03 10.75
CA GLU A 291 -14.84 6.29 11.50
C GLU A 291 -16.07 6.43 12.39
N SER A 292 -17.23 5.95 11.92
CA SER A 292 -18.48 5.96 12.69
C SER A 292 -18.47 5.00 13.87
N ILE A 293 -17.82 3.84 13.72
CA ILE A 293 -17.54 2.94 14.84
C ILE A 293 -16.57 3.58 15.82
N GLY A 294 -15.50 4.21 15.33
CA GLY A 294 -14.49 4.88 16.16
C GLY A 294 -15.02 6.08 16.94
N SER A 295 -16.01 6.79 16.39
CA SER A 295 -16.68 7.93 17.03
C SER A 295 -17.90 7.54 17.88
N GLY A 296 -18.32 6.26 17.83
CA GLY A 296 -19.45 5.74 18.59
C GLY A 296 -20.83 6.07 17.99
N THR A 297 -20.90 6.60 16.77
CA THR A 297 -22.15 6.86 16.04
C THR A 297 -22.77 5.60 15.43
N LEU A 298 -21.93 4.57 15.21
CA LEU A 298 -22.32 3.19 14.96
C LEU A 298 -21.73 2.30 16.07
N THR A 299 -22.51 1.30 16.49
CA THR A 299 -22.07 0.30 17.47
C THR A 299 -22.07 -1.08 16.84
N GLN A 300 -21.11 -1.90 17.26
CA GLN A 300 -20.99 -3.29 16.86
C GLN A 300 -21.65 -4.17 17.93
N GLU A 301 -22.70 -4.89 17.57
CA GLU A 301 -23.40 -5.82 18.44
C GLU A 301 -23.34 -7.24 17.86
N PHE A 302 -23.35 -8.24 18.73
CA PHE A 302 -23.46 -9.64 18.32
C PHE A 302 -24.93 -10.06 18.42
N ASP A 303 -25.52 -10.49 17.30
CA ASP A 303 -26.86 -11.05 17.26
C ASP A 303 -26.80 -12.55 17.58
N ASP A 304 -27.16 -12.90 18.80
CA ASP A 304 -27.20 -14.30 19.29
C ASP A 304 -28.19 -15.17 18.50
N THR A 305 -29.25 -14.58 17.94
CA THR A 305 -30.28 -15.33 17.20
C THR A 305 -29.85 -15.64 15.77
N GLY A 306 -29.12 -14.72 15.15
CA GLY A 306 -28.56 -14.90 13.80
C GLY A 306 -27.10 -15.37 13.77
N ASN A 307 -26.45 -15.52 14.94
CA ASN A 307 -25.03 -15.87 15.10
C ASN A 307 -24.09 -15.03 14.21
N HIS A 308 -24.32 -13.73 14.14
CA HIS A 308 -23.50 -12.81 13.33
C HIS A 308 -23.37 -11.44 14.00
N VAL A 309 -22.35 -10.69 13.57
CA VAL A 309 -22.14 -9.31 14.01
C VAL A 309 -23.05 -8.39 13.20
N GLN A 310 -23.78 -7.52 13.90
CA GLN A 310 -24.58 -6.44 13.31
C GLN A 310 -24.03 -5.07 13.72
N LEU A 311 -24.17 -4.12 12.82
CA LEU A 311 -23.89 -2.71 13.11
C LEU A 311 -25.22 -2.00 13.35
N LYS A 312 -25.35 -1.24 14.43
CA LYS A 312 -26.55 -0.44 14.73
C LYS A 312 -26.20 1.03 14.88
N ALA A 313 -27.14 1.88 14.47
CA ALA A 313 -27.05 3.30 14.74
C ALA A 313 -27.24 3.55 16.24
N THR A 314 -26.31 4.29 16.84
CA THR A 314 -26.46 4.73 18.23
C THR A 314 -27.52 5.84 18.24
N GLN A 315 -28.64 5.59 18.91
CA GLN A 315 -29.66 6.62 19.12
C GLN A 315 -29.09 7.69 20.07
N VAL A 316 -29.18 8.96 19.65
CA VAL A 316 -28.89 10.13 20.50
C VAL A 316 -30.12 10.43 21.35
#